data_AF-A0A2M8E4Z9-F1
#
_entry.id   AF-A0A2M8E4Z9-F1
#
_cell.length_a   1.000
_cell.length_b   1.000
_cell.length_c   1.000
_cell.angle_alpha   90.00
_cell.angle_beta   90.00
_cell.angle_gamma   90.00
#
_symmetry.space_group_name_H-M   'P 1'
#
loop_
_entity.id
_entity.type
_entity.pdbx_description
1 polymer ?
#
loop_
_entity_poly.entity_id
_entity_poly.type
_entity_poly.pdbx_seq_one_letter_code
_entity_poly.pdbx_strand_id
1 'polypeptide(L)'
;MRLLFQVSLQKTISGWICLLSLAAGLCLVPLAGAQAAGSASKQRVSKVYHKKASAGKISRVAKAKQRSKVRRLAVVKHRPSYGEAAGLHATADELQLKSSAALVVDQQTNEVLYSKNDKAVLPIASLTKLMTGLLIDEAKLSLDEPLVITQEDVDTEKGSRSRLRVG
;
A
#
# COMPACT_ATOMS: atom_id res chain seq x y z
N MET A 1 23.71 30.04 -36.55
CA MET A 1 23.04 30.12 -35.23
C MET A 1 23.26 28.85 -34.40
N ARG A 2 24.53 28.53 -34.07
CA ARG A 2 24.90 27.31 -33.32
C ARG A 2 25.91 27.57 -32.19
N LEU A 3 26.11 28.84 -31.82
CA LEU A 3 27.16 29.27 -30.87
C LEU A 3 26.62 30.02 -29.63
N LEU A 4 25.29 30.15 -29.48
CA LEU A 4 24.69 30.79 -28.30
C LEU A 4 23.97 29.81 -27.37
N PHE A 5 23.92 28.51 -27.69
CA PHE A 5 23.27 27.50 -26.85
C PHE A 5 24.22 26.74 -25.92
N GLN A 6 25.54 26.94 -26.04
CA GLN A 6 26.54 26.17 -25.28
C GLN A 6 27.01 26.86 -23.98
N VAL A 7 26.62 28.11 -23.73
CA VAL A 7 27.13 28.91 -22.58
C VAL A 7 26.23 28.81 -21.32
N SER A 8 25.01 28.26 -21.43
CA SER A 8 24.07 28.21 -20.30
C SER A 8 24.12 26.92 -19.46
N LEU A 9 24.82 25.87 -19.92
CA LEU A 9 24.82 24.54 -19.26
C LEU A 9 25.98 24.28 -18.29
N GLN A 10 26.95 25.19 -18.13
CA GLN A 10 28.08 25.00 -17.22
C GLN A 10 27.99 25.76 -15.88
N LYS A 11 27.01 26.64 -15.69
CA LYS A 11 26.93 27.51 -14.49
C LYS A 11 26.12 26.94 -13.31
N THR A 12 25.49 25.78 -13.45
CA THR A 12 24.64 25.19 -12.39
C THR A 12 25.28 24.02 -11.65
N ILE A 13 26.43 23.52 -12.09
CA ILE A 13 27.07 22.31 -11.53
C ILE A 13 28.21 22.64 -10.56
N SER A 14 28.72 23.88 -10.56
CA SER A 14 29.85 24.32 -9.72
C SER A 14 29.47 24.83 -8.33
N GLY A 15 28.17 24.90 -7.99
CA GLY A 15 27.71 25.55 -6.75
C GLY A 15 27.58 24.66 -5.52
N TRP A 16 27.51 23.33 -5.66
CA TRP A 16 27.12 22.43 -4.54
C TRP A 16 28.26 21.54 -4.03
N ILE A 17 29.43 21.60 -4.66
CA ILE A 17 30.61 20.79 -4.30
C ILE A 17 31.51 21.50 -3.27
N CYS A 18 31.18 22.73 -2.86
CA CYS A 18 31.99 23.54 -1.93
C CYS A 18 31.47 23.64 -0.47
N LEU A 19 30.50 22.82 -0.05
CA LEU A 19 30.00 22.81 1.34
C LEU A 19 30.35 21.53 2.11
N LEU A 20 31.47 20.93 1.74
CA LEU A 20 32.23 19.94 2.52
C LEU A 20 33.47 20.63 3.07
N SER A 21 33.40 21.27 4.24
CA SER A 21 34.56 21.51 5.12
C SER A 21 34.22 22.40 6.33
N LEU A 22 33.86 21.81 7.47
CA LEU A 22 34.45 22.18 8.76
C LEU A 22 33.97 21.26 9.90
N ALA A 23 34.90 20.99 10.81
CA ALA A 23 34.73 20.45 12.17
C ALA A 23 34.70 18.92 12.34
N ALA A 24 35.91 18.37 12.41
CA ALA A 24 36.28 17.19 13.18
C ALA A 24 36.18 17.44 14.70
N GLY A 25 35.98 16.37 15.49
CA GLY A 25 36.11 16.33 16.95
C GLY A 25 35.24 15.24 17.60
N LEU A 26 35.65 13.96 17.58
CA LEU A 26 36.39 13.24 18.65
C LEU A 26 35.66 13.14 20.00
N CYS A 27 35.23 11.92 20.39
CA CYS A 27 35.33 11.40 21.77
C CYS A 27 34.96 9.90 21.84
N LEU A 28 35.93 9.09 22.30
CA LEU A 28 35.82 7.69 22.69
C LEU A 28 35.11 7.53 24.05
N VAL A 29 34.35 6.44 24.25
CA VAL A 29 34.41 5.53 25.44
C VAL A 29 33.82 4.14 25.06
N PRO A 30 34.52 3.01 25.35
CA PRO A 30 33.97 1.65 25.31
C PRO A 30 33.86 1.03 26.73
N LEU A 31 32.86 0.17 27.02
CA LEU A 31 33.04 -1.02 27.89
C LEU A 31 31.83 -1.96 27.98
N ALA A 32 32.13 -3.26 27.77
CA ALA A 32 31.65 -4.47 28.46
C ALA A 32 30.17 -4.92 28.41
N GLY A 33 30.00 -6.21 28.08
CA GLY A 33 28.84 -6.99 28.53
C GLY A 33 28.44 -8.21 27.69
N ALA A 34 29.37 -9.12 27.39
CA ALA A 34 29.02 -10.46 26.92
C ALA A 34 28.51 -11.33 28.07
N GLN A 35 27.42 -12.07 27.88
CA GLN A 35 27.25 -13.43 28.43
C GLN A 35 26.04 -14.16 27.82
N ALA A 36 26.36 -15.29 27.21
CA ALA A 36 25.43 -16.34 26.79
C ALA A 36 25.36 -17.43 27.88
N ALA A 37 24.28 -18.21 27.81
CA ALA A 37 24.10 -19.58 28.29
C ALA A 37 24.20 -19.88 29.80
N GLY A 38 23.11 -20.42 30.34
CA GLY A 38 23.06 -21.08 31.64
C GLY A 38 21.74 -21.82 31.84
N SER A 39 21.84 -23.12 32.07
CA SER A 39 20.80 -24.15 32.14
C SER A 39 20.28 -24.39 33.58
N ALA A 40 19.38 -25.39 33.70
CA ALA A 40 18.82 -26.03 34.91
C ALA A 40 17.48 -25.43 35.40
N SER A 41 16.34 -26.14 35.39
CA SER A 41 15.96 -27.46 35.95
C SER A 41 15.69 -27.45 37.46
N LYS A 42 14.50 -27.97 37.82
CA LYS A 42 13.88 -28.18 39.16
C LYS A 42 13.32 -26.90 39.81
N GLN A 43 12.19 -26.89 40.52
CA GLN A 43 11.49 -27.96 41.21
C GLN A 43 10.00 -27.59 41.42
N ARG A 44 9.14 -28.61 41.37
CA ARG A 44 7.74 -28.64 41.81
C ARG A 44 7.56 -28.08 43.22
N VAL A 45 6.44 -27.42 43.51
CA VAL A 45 5.47 -27.83 44.56
C VAL A 45 4.08 -27.30 44.20
N SER A 46 3.11 -28.21 44.14
CA SER A 46 1.68 -27.96 44.00
C SER A 46 1.07 -27.54 45.35
N LYS A 47 0.27 -26.48 45.36
CA LYS A 47 -0.64 -26.18 46.48
C LYS A 47 -2.08 -26.18 46.00
N VAL A 48 -2.73 -27.32 46.21
CA VAL A 48 -4.18 -27.50 46.16
C VAL A 48 -4.79 -26.68 47.29
N TYR A 49 -5.80 -25.85 46.98
CA TYR A 49 -6.68 -25.29 47.99
C TYR A 49 -8.14 -25.57 47.66
N HIS A 50 -8.83 -26.02 48.70
CA HIS A 50 -10.17 -26.59 48.68
C HIS A 50 -11.26 -25.56 48.40
N LYS A 51 -12.19 -25.99 47.57
CA LYS A 51 -13.54 -25.47 47.36
C LYS A 51 -14.26 -25.32 48.71
N LYS A 52 -14.82 -24.13 49.00
CA LYS A 52 -15.93 -23.97 49.94
C LYS A 52 -17.10 -23.27 49.26
N ALA A 53 -18.20 -24.00 49.19
CA ALA A 53 -19.52 -23.49 48.85
C ALA A 53 -20.04 -22.62 50.00
N SER A 54 -20.74 -21.54 49.69
CA SER A 54 -21.73 -20.98 50.62
C SER A 54 -22.94 -20.49 49.85
N ALA A 55 -24.10 -20.80 50.42
CA ALA A 55 -25.41 -20.72 49.83
C ALA A 55 -26.03 -19.31 50.01
N GLY A 56 -26.86 -18.94 49.03
CA GLY A 56 -28.14 -18.27 49.23
C GLY A 56 -28.15 -16.80 49.66
N LYS A 57 -28.39 -15.90 48.69
CA LYS A 57 -29.29 -14.75 48.88
C LYS A 57 -30.13 -14.53 47.62
N ILE A 58 -31.44 -14.73 47.74
CA ILE A 58 -32.44 -14.39 46.72
C ILE A 58 -32.61 -12.87 46.75
N SER A 59 -31.94 -12.16 45.84
CA SER A 59 -32.15 -10.73 45.63
C SER A 59 -33.39 -10.51 44.76
N ARG A 60 -34.37 -9.78 45.30
CA ARG A 60 -35.60 -9.37 44.61
C ARG A 60 -35.27 -8.71 43.26
N VAL A 61 -35.79 -9.26 42.17
CA VAL A 61 -35.63 -8.72 40.82
C VAL A 61 -36.56 -7.51 40.67
N ALA A 62 -36.02 -6.31 40.85
CA ALA A 62 -36.68 -5.09 40.39
C ALA A 62 -36.64 -5.10 38.85
N LYS A 63 -37.81 -5.12 38.22
CA LYS A 63 -37.97 -5.15 36.76
C LYS A 63 -37.55 -3.79 36.19
N ALA A 64 -36.25 -3.62 35.93
CA ALA A 64 -35.72 -2.49 35.21
C ALA A 64 -36.26 -2.53 33.77
N LYS A 65 -37.03 -1.49 33.40
CA LYS A 65 -37.58 -1.30 32.06
C LYS A 65 -36.40 -1.13 31.09
N GLN A 66 -36.01 -2.23 30.44
CA GLN A 66 -34.97 -2.26 29.42
C GLN A 66 -35.42 -1.38 28.24
N ARG A 67 -35.03 -0.10 28.26
CA ARG A 67 -35.09 0.74 27.06
C ARG A 67 -34.09 0.14 26.08
N SER A 68 -34.58 -0.48 25.01
CA SER A 68 -33.77 -0.99 23.91
C SER A 68 -32.91 0.14 23.38
N LYS A 69 -31.62 0.10 23.71
CA LYS A 69 -30.63 1.07 23.23
C LYS A 69 -30.42 0.75 21.75
N VAL A 70 -31.19 1.41 20.88
CA VAL A 70 -30.99 1.30 19.43
C VAL A 70 -29.56 1.75 19.15
N ARG A 71 -28.69 0.80 18.81
CA ARG A 71 -27.31 1.10 18.40
C ARG A 71 -27.42 1.90 17.11
N ARG A 72 -27.21 3.22 17.20
CA ARG A 72 -27.05 4.08 16.04
C ARG A 72 -25.85 3.55 15.28
N LEU A 73 -26.09 2.93 14.13
CA LEU A 73 -25.03 2.44 13.27
C LEU A 73 -24.20 3.65 12.85
N ALA A 74 -22.89 3.58 13.09
CA ALA A 74 -21.98 4.64 12.68
C ALA A 74 -22.04 4.75 11.16
N VAL A 75 -22.49 5.90 10.65
CA VAL A 75 -22.46 6.20 9.22
C VAL A 75 -20.99 6.28 8.82
N VAL A 76 -20.51 5.29 8.06
CA VAL A 76 -19.17 5.32 7.48
C VAL A 76 -19.19 6.38 6.37
N LYS A 77 -18.39 7.44 6.54
CA LYS A 77 -18.24 8.48 5.52
C LYS A 77 -17.63 7.85 4.26
N HIS A 78 -18.33 7.96 3.13
CA HIS A 78 -17.84 7.53 1.82
C HIS A 78 -16.50 8.21 1.52
N ARG A 79 -15.50 7.43 1.10
CA ARG A 79 -14.22 7.96 0.61
C ARG A 79 -14.35 8.13 -0.90
N PRO A 80 -14.25 9.35 -1.43
CA PRO A 80 -14.42 9.57 -2.86
C PRO A 80 -13.34 8.81 -3.64
N SER A 81 -13.73 8.26 -4.80
CA SER A 81 -12.75 7.72 -5.75
C SER A 81 -11.89 8.83 -6.34
N TYR A 82 -10.78 8.49 -7.01
CA TYR A 82 -9.96 9.49 -7.70
C TYR A 82 -10.75 10.30 -8.73
N GLY A 83 -11.64 9.64 -9.49
CA GLY A 83 -12.47 10.33 -10.48
C GLY A 83 -13.60 11.15 -9.85
N GLU A 84 -14.15 10.71 -8.72
CA GLU A 84 -15.14 11.49 -7.94
C GLU A 84 -14.50 12.73 -7.31
N ALA A 85 -13.31 12.60 -6.73
CA ALA A 85 -12.54 13.72 -6.22
C ALA A 85 -12.15 14.72 -7.33
N ALA A 86 -11.97 14.23 -8.57
CA ALA A 86 -11.72 15.05 -9.75
C ALA A 86 -13.01 15.62 -10.40
N GLY A 87 -14.20 15.35 -9.85
CA GLY A 87 -15.47 15.89 -10.35
C GLY A 87 -16.00 15.23 -11.63
N LEU A 88 -15.45 14.09 -12.05
CA LEU A 88 -15.77 13.44 -13.33
C LEU A 88 -17.18 12.81 -13.40
N HIS A 89 -17.94 12.84 -12.31
CA HIS A 89 -19.33 12.38 -12.29
C HIS A 89 -20.36 13.45 -12.67
N ALA A 90 -19.93 14.71 -12.81
CA ALA A 90 -20.82 15.82 -13.19
C ALA A 90 -21.08 15.92 -14.70
N THR A 91 -20.38 15.11 -15.51
CA THR A 91 -20.54 15.10 -16.96
C THR A 91 -21.81 14.36 -17.37
N ALA A 92 -22.48 14.82 -18.43
CA ALA A 92 -23.64 14.14 -19.00
C ALA A 92 -23.29 12.68 -19.35
N ASP A 93 -24.16 11.75 -18.98
CA ASP A 93 -23.95 10.33 -19.13
C ASP A 93 -25.28 9.63 -19.45
N GLU A 94 -25.48 9.34 -20.73
CA GLU A 94 -26.70 8.69 -21.25
C GLU A 94 -26.90 7.29 -20.67
N LEU A 95 -25.80 6.58 -20.40
CA LEU A 95 -25.81 5.20 -19.87
C LEU A 95 -25.81 5.16 -18.33
N GLN A 96 -25.75 6.32 -17.66
CA GLN A 96 -25.76 6.46 -16.20
C GLN A 96 -24.74 5.54 -15.49
N LEU A 97 -23.53 5.44 -16.04
CA LEU A 97 -22.46 4.62 -15.51
C LEU A 97 -21.93 5.17 -14.18
N LYS A 98 -21.71 4.25 -13.23
CA LYS A 98 -21.01 4.55 -11.98
C LYS A 98 -19.50 4.70 -12.15
N SER A 99 -18.96 4.43 -13.34
CA SER A 99 -17.55 4.66 -13.66
C SER A 99 -17.29 6.14 -13.88
N SER A 100 -16.14 6.63 -13.42
CA SER A 100 -15.73 8.02 -13.64
C SER A 100 -15.25 8.28 -15.07
N ALA A 101 -14.73 7.26 -15.76
CA ALA A 101 -14.37 7.29 -17.17
C ALA A 101 -14.71 5.94 -17.83
N ALA A 102 -15.01 5.97 -19.12
CA ALA A 102 -15.33 4.79 -19.93
C ALA A 102 -15.11 5.10 -21.42
N LEU A 103 -14.67 4.09 -22.17
CA LEU A 103 -14.50 4.15 -23.61
C LEU A 103 -14.87 2.77 -24.18
N VAL A 104 -15.74 2.75 -25.18
CA VAL A 104 -16.13 1.54 -25.91
C VAL A 104 -15.84 1.76 -27.38
N VAL A 105 -15.10 0.84 -27.97
CA VAL A 105 -14.65 0.91 -29.36
C VAL A 105 -14.97 -0.41 -30.04
N ASP A 106 -15.46 -0.36 -31.27
CA ASP A 106 -15.57 -1.53 -32.13
C ASP A 106 -14.17 -2.00 -32.55
N GLN A 107 -13.83 -3.26 -32.30
CA GLN A 107 -12.48 -3.79 -32.54
C GLN A 107 -12.13 -3.94 -34.03
N GLN A 108 -13.12 -4.07 -34.91
CA GLN A 108 -12.90 -4.24 -36.35
C GLN A 108 -12.82 -2.89 -37.06
N THR A 109 -13.73 -1.97 -36.74
CA THR A 109 -13.84 -0.67 -37.43
C THR A 109 -13.10 0.45 -36.72
N ASN A 110 -12.72 0.27 -35.44
CA ASN A 110 -12.21 1.31 -34.55
C ASN A 110 -13.21 2.46 -34.31
N GLU A 111 -14.49 2.23 -34.55
CA GLU A 111 -15.54 3.22 -34.26
C GLU A 111 -15.74 3.36 -32.75
N VAL A 112 -15.79 4.60 -32.25
CA VAL A 112 -16.10 4.88 -30.84
C VAL A 112 -17.61 4.82 -30.66
N LEU A 113 -18.09 3.75 -30.03
CA LEU A 113 -19.51 3.51 -29.77
C LEU A 113 -19.99 4.28 -28.53
N TYR A 114 -19.09 4.56 -27.59
CA TYR A 114 -19.40 5.34 -26.39
C TYR A 114 -18.13 5.91 -25.78
N SER A 115 -18.20 7.14 -25.27
CA SER A 115 -17.09 7.82 -24.60
C SER A 115 -17.59 8.65 -23.42
N LYS A 116 -16.91 8.53 -22.29
CA LYS A 116 -17.11 9.32 -21.08
C LYS A 116 -15.74 9.62 -20.47
N ASN A 117 -15.35 10.89 -20.44
CA ASN A 117 -14.08 11.34 -19.86
C ASN A 117 -12.86 10.55 -20.38
N ASP A 118 -12.85 10.18 -21.65
CA ASP A 118 -11.82 9.32 -22.26
C ASP A 118 -10.42 9.96 -22.30
N LYS A 119 -10.32 11.28 -22.08
CA LYS A 119 -9.06 12.02 -21.96
C LYS A 119 -8.59 12.25 -20.51
N ALA A 120 -9.34 11.75 -19.52
CA ALA A 120 -8.97 11.95 -18.12
C ALA A 120 -7.72 11.15 -17.73
N VAL A 121 -6.78 11.79 -17.04
CA VAL A 121 -5.57 11.15 -16.50
C VAL A 121 -5.86 10.69 -15.06
N LEU A 122 -5.94 9.37 -14.86
CA LEU A 122 -6.28 8.76 -13.58
C LEU A 122 -5.35 7.56 -13.29
N PRO A 123 -5.15 7.17 -12.02
CA PRO A 123 -4.49 5.91 -11.70
C PRO A 123 -5.27 4.71 -12.28
N ILE A 124 -4.67 4.00 -13.22
CA ILE A 124 -5.31 2.87 -13.94
C ILE A 124 -5.03 1.50 -13.31
N ALA A 125 -4.33 1.47 -12.17
CA ALA A 125 -3.97 0.28 -11.43
C ALA A 125 -3.37 -0.82 -12.34
N SER A 126 -3.90 -2.05 -12.27
CA SER A 126 -3.37 -3.20 -13.01
C SER A 126 -3.51 -3.13 -14.53
N LEU A 127 -4.15 -2.10 -15.12
CA LEU A 127 -4.19 -1.93 -16.58
C LEU A 127 -2.80 -1.68 -17.19
N THR A 128 -1.86 -1.11 -16.42
CA THR A 128 -0.46 -0.94 -16.88
C THR A 128 0.19 -2.27 -17.28
N LYS A 129 -0.28 -3.41 -16.74
CA LYS A 129 0.23 -4.74 -17.10
C LYS A 129 -0.02 -5.11 -18.56
N LEU A 130 -1.03 -4.53 -19.21
CA LEU A 130 -1.27 -4.75 -20.65
C LEU A 130 -0.09 -4.22 -21.47
N MET A 131 0.42 -3.03 -21.13
CA MET A 131 1.60 -2.46 -21.77
C MET A 131 2.84 -3.32 -21.50
N THR A 132 3.01 -3.80 -20.27
CA THR A 132 4.11 -4.71 -19.93
C THR A 132 4.06 -5.99 -20.76
N GLY A 133 2.88 -6.60 -20.91
CA GLY A 133 2.70 -7.78 -21.75
C GLY A 133 3.03 -7.51 -23.22
N LEU A 134 2.57 -6.38 -23.77
CA LEU A 134 2.86 -5.98 -25.15
C LEU A 134 4.38 -5.82 -25.37
N LEU A 135 5.08 -5.16 -24.46
CA LEU A 135 6.53 -4.97 -24.58
C LEU A 135 7.31 -6.30 -24.54
N ILE A 136 6.85 -7.26 -23.74
CA ILE A 136 7.47 -8.60 -23.69
C ILE A 136 7.20 -9.37 -24.99
N ASP A 137 5.98 -9.30 -25.53
CA ASP A 137 5.62 -9.93 -26.81
C ASP A 137 6.43 -9.36 -27.97
N GLU A 138 6.54 -8.03 -28.04
CA GLU A 138 7.34 -7.33 -29.06
C GLU A 138 8.84 -7.65 -28.96
N ALA A 139 9.34 -7.91 -27.75
CA ALA A 139 10.74 -8.26 -27.52
C ALA A 139 11.12 -9.65 -28.06
N LYS A 140 10.14 -10.52 -28.37
CA LYS A 140 10.35 -11.87 -28.92
C LYS A 140 11.34 -12.72 -28.11
N LEU A 141 11.32 -12.57 -26.78
CA LEU A 141 12.13 -13.37 -25.87
C LEU A 141 11.63 -14.82 -25.84
N SER A 142 12.50 -15.76 -25.48
CA SER A 142 12.08 -17.15 -25.32
C SER A 142 11.18 -17.28 -24.10
N LEU A 143 9.97 -17.83 -24.27
CA LEU A 143 9.04 -18.05 -23.16
C LEU A 143 9.47 -19.20 -22.24
N ASP A 144 10.41 -20.04 -22.70
CA ASP A 144 11.00 -21.14 -21.93
C ASP A 144 12.27 -20.72 -21.17
N GLU A 145 12.65 -19.44 -21.25
CA GLU A 145 13.81 -18.93 -20.52
C GLU A 145 13.57 -18.98 -19.00
N PRO A 146 14.43 -19.66 -18.22
CA PRO A 146 14.30 -19.66 -16.78
C PRO A 146 14.65 -18.28 -16.21
N LEU A 147 13.70 -17.65 -15.53
CA LEU A 147 13.90 -16.39 -14.82
C LEU A 147 14.09 -16.63 -13.32
N VAL A 148 15.08 -15.98 -12.72
CA VAL A 148 15.33 -16.00 -11.27
C VAL A 148 14.61 -14.83 -10.62
N ILE A 149 13.84 -15.10 -9.57
CA ILE A 149 13.15 -14.06 -8.83
C ILE A 149 14.08 -13.56 -7.74
N THR A 150 14.48 -12.30 -7.86
CA THR A 150 15.38 -11.63 -6.92
C THR A 150 14.59 -10.95 -5.81
N GLN A 151 15.32 -10.48 -4.79
CA GLN A 151 14.71 -9.68 -3.73
C GLN A 151 14.23 -8.30 -4.22
N GLU A 152 14.76 -7.81 -5.35
CA GLU A 152 14.39 -6.54 -5.96
C GLU A 152 13.02 -6.60 -6.64
N ASP A 153 12.57 -7.79 -7.03
CA ASP A 153 11.26 -8.01 -7.67
C ASP A 153 10.08 -7.96 -6.68
N VAL A 154 10.37 -7.87 -5.37
CA VAL A 154 9.34 -7.78 -4.32
C VAL A 154 8.83 -6.35 -4.21
N ASP A 155 7.54 -6.15 -4.46
CA ASP A 155 6.88 -4.84 -4.33
C ASP A 155 6.91 -4.30 -2.89
N THR A 156 7.59 -3.17 -2.71
CA THR A 156 7.67 -2.44 -1.44
C THR A 156 6.78 -1.20 -1.39
N GLU A 157 6.16 -0.80 -2.50
CA GLU A 157 5.43 0.47 -2.62
C GLU A 157 3.92 0.28 -2.61
N LYS A 158 3.40 -0.59 -3.47
CA LYS A 158 1.95 -0.83 -3.61
C LYS A 158 1.46 -1.93 -2.67
N GLY A 159 2.38 -2.65 -2.02
CA GLY A 159 2.08 -3.73 -1.09
C GLY A 159 1.33 -4.89 -1.74
N SER A 160 1.43 -5.02 -3.07
CA SER A 160 0.92 -6.16 -3.80
C SER A 160 1.76 -7.40 -3.47
N ARG A 161 1.14 -8.59 -3.55
CA ARG A 161 1.80 -9.85 -3.19
C ARG A 161 1.82 -10.77 -4.39
N SER A 162 3.00 -11.30 -4.71
CA SER A 162 3.17 -12.41 -5.64
C SER A 162 3.04 -13.76 -4.91
N ARG A 163 2.62 -14.80 -5.64
CA ARG A 163 2.67 -16.19 -5.17
C ARG A 163 4.02 -16.85 -5.43
N LEU A 164 4.86 -16.24 -6.25
CA LEU A 164 6.18 -16.72 -6.57
C LEU A 164 7.14 -16.38 -5.41
N ARG A 165 8.06 -17.31 -5.12
CA ARG A 165 9.07 -17.14 -4.07
C ARG A 165 10.35 -16.59 -4.68
N VAL A 166 11.10 -15.83 -3.90
CA VAL A 166 12.47 -15.44 -4.22
C VAL A 166 13.35 -16.70 -4.25
N GLY A 167 14.23 -16.80 -5.24
CA GLY A 167 15.10 -17.95 -5.49
C GLY A 167 15.11 -18.41 -6.93
#